data_AF-A0A845WQM1-F1
#
_entry.id   AF-A0A845WQM1-F1
#
_cell.length_a   1.000
_cell.length_b   1.000
_cell.length_c   1.000
_cell.angle_alpha   90.00
_cell.angle_beta   90.00
_cell.angle_gamma   90.00
#
_symmetry.space_group_name_H-M   'P 1'
#
loop_
_entity.id
_entity.type
_entity.pdbx_description
1 polymer ?
#
loop_
_entity_poly.entity_id
_entity_poly.type
_entity_poly.pdbx_seq_one_letter_code
_entity_poly.pdbx_strand_id
1 'polypeptide(L)' 'MKDKTLMIRLTSFEKRQLKQEADRRGMTSSELLRSLIARFPVPKDS' A
#
# COMPACT_ATOMS: atom_id res chain seq x y z
N MET A 1 16.27 1.41 3.99
CA MET A 1 16.01 0.11 3.31
C MET A 1 14.56 -0.29 3.58
N LYS A 2 13.89 -0.98 2.65
CA LYS A 2 12.54 -1.52 2.86
C LYS A 2 12.67 -3.03 3.07
N ASP A 3 12.85 -3.44 4.32
CA ASP A 3 13.31 -4.79 4.72
C ASP A 3 12.21 -5.66 5.37
N LYS A 4 11.05 -5.07 5.70
CA LYS A 4 9.90 -5.79 6.27
C LYS A 4 8.84 -6.08 5.22
N THR A 5 8.26 -7.28 5.28
CA THR A 5 7.20 -7.73 4.38
C THR A 5 5.86 -7.77 5.11
N LEU A 6 4.82 -7.26 4.45
CA LEU A 6 3.43 -7.39 4.89
C LEU A 6 2.67 -8.24 3.87
N MET A 7 2.14 -9.38 4.31
CA MET A 7 1.32 -10.26 3.48
C MET A 7 -0.16 -9.99 3.77
N ILE A 8 -0.94 -9.67 2.74
CA ILE A 8 -2.38 -9.37 2.84
C ILE A 8 -3.13 -10.27 1.87
N ARG A 9 -4.21 -10.90 2.33
CA ARG A 9 -5.14 -11.62 1.46
C ARG A 9 -6.15 -10.64 0.89
N LEU A 10 -6.31 -10.65 -0.42
CA LEU A 10 -7.25 -9.79 -1.15
C LEU A 10 -8.09 -10.66 -2.07
N THR A 11 -9.35 -10.26 -2.25
CA THR A 11 -10.17 -10.77 -3.35
C THR A 11 -9.62 -10.30 -4.70
N SER A 12 -10.03 -10.98 -5.77
CA SER A 12 -9.70 -10.57 -7.14
C SER A 12 -10.19 -9.15 -7.46
N PHE A 13 -11.31 -8.74 -6.87
CA PHE A 13 -11.90 -7.42 -7.05
C PHE A 13 -11.03 -6.33 -6.42
N GLU A 14 -10.67 -6.48 -5.14
CA GLU A 14 -9.82 -5.51 -4.42
C GLU A 14 -8.45 -5.37 -5.08
N LYS A 15 -7.86 -6.49 -5.55
CA LYS A 15 -6.59 -6.46 -6.26
C LYS A 15 -6.67 -5.64 -7.56
N ARG A 16 -7.78 -5.75 -8.30
CA ARG A 16 -8.02 -4.95 -9.52
C ARG A 16 -8.20 -3.47 -9.19
N GLN A 17 -8.99 -3.15 -8.15
CA GLN A 17 -9.16 -1.76 -7.70
C GLN A 17 -7.82 -1.13 -7.30
N LEU A 18 -7.00 -1.87 -6.53
CA LEU A 18 -5.67 -1.41 -6.12
C LEU A 18 -4.77 -1.14 -7.33
N LYS A 19 -4.78 -2.04 -8.33
CA LYS A 19 -4.01 -1.85 -9.55
C LYS A 19 -4.48 -0.63 -10.35
N GLN A 20 -5.78 -0.49 -10.55
CA GLN A 20 -6.36 0.63 -11.31
C GLN A 20 -5.99 1.98 -10.68
N GLU A 21 -6.08 2.10 -9.36
CA GLU A 21 -5.74 3.34 -8.65
C GLU A 21 -4.24 3.61 -8.66
N ALA A 22 -3.42 2.57 -8.57
CA ALA A 22 -1.97 2.70 -8.67
C ALA A 22 -1.56 3.18 -10.08
N ASP A 23 -2.12 2.56 -11.13
CA ASP A 23 -1.89 2.94 -12.52
C ASP A 23 -2.35 4.39 -12.78
N ARG A 24 -3.52 4.80 -12.28
CA ARG A 24 -4.04 6.19 -12.38
C ARG A 24 -3.09 7.22 -11.78
N ARG A 25 -2.34 6.87 -10.73
CA ARG A 25 -1.38 7.75 -10.05
C ARG A 25 0.05 7.60 -10.57
N GLY A 26 0.30 6.75 -11.57
CA GLY A 26 1.64 6.46 -12.06
C GLY A 26 2.55 5.79 -11.02
N MET A 27 1.96 4.96 -10.14
CA MET A 27 2.64 4.29 -9.03
C MET A 27 2.45 2.77 -9.11
N THR A 28 3.32 2.01 -8.46
CA THR A 28 3.08 0.59 -8.18
C THR A 28 2.08 0.41 -7.03
N SER A 29 1.41 -0.73 -6.96
CA SER A 29 0.50 -1.05 -5.85
C SER A 29 1.20 -0.96 -4.48
N SER A 30 2.47 -1.38 -4.39
CA SER A 30 3.27 -1.26 -3.16
C SER A 30 3.56 0.20 -2.80
N GLU A 31 3.77 1.07 -3.77
CA GLU A 31 3.95 2.52 -3.52
C GLU A 31 2.66 3.17 -3.08
N LEU A 32 1.53 2.83 -3.70
CA LEU A 32 0.22 3.31 -3.29
C LEU A 32 -0.05 2.93 -1.82
N LEU A 33 0.12 1.66 -1.46
CA LEU A 33 -0.07 1.21 -0.07
C LEU A 33 0.88 1.94 0.89
N ARG A 34 2.15 2.12 0.54
CA ARG A 34 3.10 2.89 1.36
C ARG A 34 2.71 4.37 1.48
N SER A 35 2.20 4.97 0.41
CA SER A 35 1.73 6.37 0.42
C SER A 35 0.51 6.56 1.32
N LEU A 36 -0.33 5.52 1.47
CA LEU A 36 -1.44 5.51 2.40
C LEU A 36 -0.93 5.35 3.83
N ILE A 37 -0.02 4.40 4.09
CA ILE A 37 0.61 4.19 5.41
C ILE A 37 1.32 5.46 5.89
N ALA A 38 1.99 6.18 4.98
CA ALA A 38 2.71 7.42 5.31
C ALA A 38 1.81 8.56 5.78
N ARG A 39 0.47 8.45 5.65
CA ARG A 39 -0.49 9.42 6.17
C ARG A 39 -0.85 9.18 7.64
N PHE A 40 -0.46 8.02 8.19
CA PHE A 40 -0.70 7.72 9.59
C PHE A 40 0.25 8.53 10.50
N PRO A 41 -0.15 8.80 11.75
CA PRO A 41 0.73 9.47 12.71
C PRO A 41 2.05 8.73 12.89
N VAL A 42 3.08 9.47 13.30
CA VAL A 42 4.37 8.87 13.68
C VAL A 42 4.12 7.84 14.80
N PRO A 43 4.59 6.59 14.66
CA PRO A 43 4.45 5.60 15.70
C PRO A 43 5.04 6.11 17.02
N LYS A 44 4.31 5.97 18.11
CA LYS A 44 4.87 6.18 19.45
C LYS A 44 5.51 4.88 19.89
N ASP A 45 6.72 4.98 20.44
CA ASP A 45 7.31 3.84 21.16
C ASP A 45 6.39 3.52 22.33
N SER A 46 5.87 2.29 22.35
CA SER A 46 5.00 1.76 23.41
C SER A 46 5.84 1.04 24.46
#